data_AF-A0A6M3LC81-F1
#
_entry.id   AF-A0A6M3LC81-F1
#
_cell.length_a   1.000
_cell.length_b   1.000
_cell.length_c   1.000
_cell.angle_alpha   90.00
_cell.angle_beta   90.00
_cell.angle_gamma   90.00
#
_symmetry.space_group_name_H-M   'P 1'
#
loop_
_entity.id
_entity.type
_entity.pdbx_description
1 polymer ?
#
loop_
_entity_poly.entity_id
_entity_poly.type
_entity_poly.pdbx_seq_one_letter_code
_entity_poly.pdbx_strand_id
1 'polypeptide(L)'
;MEVHRERGTNNKPEPLPVTNQMPAVWGLVIDEMKERKRIGREKYGTHLQPFNGRDALVDAYQEALDLAVYLRQAIYERDLK
;
A
#
# COMPACT_ATOMS: atom_id res chain seq x y z
N MET A 1 12.61 -25.57 28.32
CA MET A 1 12.70 -24.19 28.85
C MET A 1 12.18 -23.28 27.78
N GLU A 2 10.92 -22.88 27.89
CA GLU A 2 10.22 -22.05 26.91
C GLU A 2 10.37 -20.60 27.33
N VAL A 3 11.12 -19.81 26.55
CA VAL A 3 11.36 -18.40 26.82
C VAL A 3 10.18 -17.61 26.25
N HIS A 4 9.14 -17.41 27.06
CA HIS A 4 8.12 -16.41 26.77
C HIS A 4 8.77 -15.03 26.81
N ARG A 5 9.13 -14.49 25.63
CA ARG A 5 9.43 -13.06 25.49
C ARG A 5 8.12 -12.29 25.63
N GLU A 6 7.95 -11.62 26.76
CA GLU A 6 6.93 -10.60 26.94
C GLU A 6 7.13 -9.52 25.87
N ARG A 7 6.28 -9.50 24.84
CA ARG A 7 6.16 -8.35 23.94
C ARG A 7 5.45 -7.25 24.72
N GLY A 8 6.23 -6.42 25.41
CA GLY A 8 5.71 -5.19 26.02
C GLY A 8 5.08 -4.32 24.95
N THR A 9 3.75 -4.21 24.94
CA THR A 9 3.05 -3.20 24.15
C THR A 9 3.26 -1.87 24.87
N ASN A 10 4.27 -1.12 24.43
CA ASN A 10 4.56 0.22 24.92
C ASN A 10 3.46 1.18 24.45
N ASN A 11 2.30 1.10 25.09
CA ASN A 11 1.06 1.75 24.66
C ASN A 11 0.99 3.19 25.21
N LYS A 12 1.99 4.01 24.88
CA LYS A 12 1.95 5.45 25.17
C LYS A 12 0.99 6.11 24.19
N PRO A 13 0.11 7.02 24.64
CA PRO A 13 -0.77 7.75 23.72
C PRO A 13 0.09 8.60 22.78
N GLU A 14 -0.11 8.39 21.48
CA GLU A 14 0.49 9.21 20.43
C GLU A 14 0.02 10.68 20.56
N PRO A 15 0.86 11.66 20.20
CA PRO A 15 0.47 13.07 20.22
C PRO A 15 -0.70 13.36 19.27
N LEU A 16 -1.46 14.41 19.58
CA LEU A 16 -2.56 14.85 18.71
C LEU A 16 -2.00 15.27 17.33
N PRO A 17 -2.75 15.01 16.24
CA PRO A 17 -2.38 15.48 14.91
C PRO A 17 -2.22 17.00 14.86
N VAL A 18 -1.20 17.48 14.13
CA VAL A 18 -1.00 18.91 13.86
C VAL A 18 -1.76 19.28 12.60
N THR A 19 -2.65 20.26 12.68
CA THR A 19 -3.38 20.76 11.51
C THR A 19 -2.44 21.54 10.58
N ASN A 20 -2.67 21.42 9.28
CA ASN A 20 -1.95 22.16 8.24
C ASN A 20 -2.89 22.46 7.06
N GLN A 21 -2.38 23.20 6.07
CA GLN A 21 -3.16 23.58 4.86
C GLN A 21 -2.99 22.57 3.72
N MET A 22 -2.36 21.41 3.96
CA MET A 22 -2.13 20.40 2.93
C MET A 22 -3.40 19.58 2.70
N PRO A 23 -3.55 18.96 1.51
CA PRO A 23 -4.68 18.09 1.23
C PRO A 23 -4.78 16.92 2.22
N ALA A 24 -6.01 16.49 2.51
CA ALA A 24 -6.23 15.24 3.24
C ALA A 24 -5.69 14.06 2.42
N VAL A 25 -4.81 13.25 3.02
CA VAL A 25 -4.14 12.12 2.34
C VAL A 25 -5.14 11.14 1.71
N TRP A 26 -6.30 10.92 2.36
CA TRP A 26 -7.38 10.10 1.80
C TRP A 26 -7.90 10.63 0.45
N GLY A 27 -8.01 11.95 0.28
CA GLY A 27 -8.44 12.55 -0.98
C GLY A 27 -7.44 12.29 -2.10
N LEU A 28 -6.15 12.43 -1.81
CA LEU A 28 -5.07 12.15 -2.75
C LEU A 28 -5.12 10.70 -3.25
N VAL A 29 -5.28 9.73 -2.33
CA VAL A 29 -5.40 8.31 -2.70
C VAL A 29 -6.64 8.05 -3.55
N ILE A 30 -7.79 8.63 -3.19
CA ILE A 30 -9.04 8.45 -3.94
C ILE A 30 -8.90 8.97 -5.37
N ASP A 31 -8.25 10.11 -5.56
CA ASP A 31 -8.06 10.69 -6.89
C ASP A 31 -7.11 9.86 -7.75
N GLU A 32 -6.03 9.33 -7.18
CA GLU A 32 -5.17 8.37 -7.88
C GLU A 32 -5.92 7.08 -8.26
N MET A 33 -6.81 6.59 -7.41
CA MET A 33 -7.59 5.38 -7.70
C MET A 33 -8.59 5.60 -8.84
N LYS A 34 -9.20 6.80 -8.94
CA LYS A 34 -10.05 7.16 -10.07
C LYS A 34 -9.27 7.16 -11.38
N GLU A 35 -8.05 7.71 -11.36
CA GLU A 35 -7.19 7.75 -12.54
C GLU A 35 -6.73 6.36 -12.97
N ARG A 36 -6.31 5.52 -12.01
CA ARG A 36 -5.98 4.10 -12.27
C ARG A 36 -7.17 3.35 -12.87
N LYS A 37 -8.38 3.58 -12.36
CA LYS A 37 -9.62 2.99 -12.94
C LYS A 37 -9.84 3.42 -14.40
N ARG A 38 -9.59 4.70 -14.73
CA ARG A 38 -9.72 5.24 -16.09
C ARG A 38 -8.71 4.57 -17.03
N ILE A 39 -7.43 4.57 -16.67
CA ILE A 39 -6.34 3.94 -17.43
C ILE A 39 -6.61 2.45 -17.64
N GLY A 40 -7.03 1.73 -16.59
CA GLY A 40 -7.36 0.31 -16.70
C GLY A 40 -8.49 0.03 -17.71
N ARG A 41 -9.55 0.85 -17.68
CA ARG A 41 -10.64 0.73 -18.67
C ARG A 41 -10.17 1.01 -20.09
N GLU A 42 -9.33 2.02 -20.28
CA GLU A 42 -8.77 2.36 -21.60
C GLU A 42 -7.87 1.24 -22.12
N LYS A 43 -7.06 0.62 -21.26
CA LYS A 43 -6.15 -0.46 -21.63
C LYS A 43 -6.86 -1.79 -21.92
N TYR A 44 -7.85 -2.16 -21.10
CA TYR A 44 -8.46 -3.50 -21.15
C TYR A 44 -9.90 -3.51 -21.68
N GLY A 45 -10.46 -2.36 -22.06
CA GLY A 45 -11.81 -2.23 -22.62
C GLY A 45 -12.95 -2.37 -21.61
N THR A 46 -12.67 -2.78 -20.37
CA THR A 46 -13.67 -2.94 -19.30
C THR A 46 -13.07 -2.59 -17.93
N HIS A 47 -13.94 -2.39 -16.94
CA HIS A 47 -13.51 -2.25 -15.55
C HIS A 47 -13.17 -3.62 -14.94
N LEU A 48 -12.29 -3.61 -13.93
CA LEU A 48 -12.13 -4.78 -13.07
C LEU A 48 -13.46 -5.08 -12.37
N GLN A 49 -13.95 -6.30 -12.52
CA GLN A 49 -15.21 -6.78 -11.98
C GLN A 49 -14.99 -8.14 -11.29
N PRO A 50 -15.75 -8.47 -10.24
CA PRO A 50 -15.75 -9.82 -9.67
C PRO A 50 -16.13 -10.87 -10.73
N PHE A 51 -15.68 -12.11 -10.52
CA PHE A 51 -15.99 -13.25 -11.40
C PHE A 51 -15.51 -13.11 -12.85
N ASN A 52 -14.41 -12.40 -13.07
CA ASN A 52 -13.81 -12.17 -14.40
C ASN A 52 -12.89 -13.31 -14.89
N GLY A 53 -12.87 -14.46 -14.21
CA GLY A 53 -12.03 -15.61 -14.53
C GLY A 53 -10.58 -15.53 -14.05
N ARG A 54 -10.17 -14.43 -13.40
CA ARG A 54 -8.84 -14.30 -12.74
C ARG A 54 -8.93 -14.63 -11.25
N ASP A 55 -7.83 -15.11 -10.69
CA ASP A 55 -7.66 -15.23 -9.25
C ASP A 55 -7.10 -13.92 -8.68
N ALA A 56 -8.00 -13.14 -8.07
CA ALA A 56 -7.64 -11.85 -7.49
C ALA A 56 -6.63 -11.95 -6.33
N LEU A 57 -6.54 -13.10 -5.64
CA LEU A 57 -5.56 -13.29 -4.56
C LEU A 57 -4.15 -13.48 -5.14
N VAL A 58 -4.03 -14.21 -6.25
CA VAL A 58 -2.76 -14.36 -6.96
C VAL A 58 -2.30 -13.02 -7.53
N ASP A 59 -3.21 -12.26 -8.15
CA ASP A 59 -2.92 -10.92 -8.65
C ASP A 59 -2.41 -10.00 -7.52
N ALA A 60 -3.13 -9.96 -6.39
CA ALA A 60 -2.71 -9.15 -5.24
C ALA A 60 -1.37 -9.60 -4.65
N TYR A 61 -1.08 -10.91 -4.63
CA TYR A 61 0.20 -11.43 -4.17
C TYR A 61 1.36 -11.00 -5.09
N GLN A 62 1.17 -11.04 -6.41
CA GLN A 62 2.18 -10.58 -7.37
C GLN A 62 2.45 -9.07 -7.22
N GLU A 63 1.40 -8.26 -7.09
CA GLU A 63 1.54 -6.80 -6.85
C GLU A 63 2.27 -6.50 -5.53
N ALA A 64 2.09 -7.34 -4.49
CA ALA A 64 2.83 -7.21 -3.24
C ALA A 64 4.33 -7.56 -3.39
N LEU A 65 4.68 -8.51 -4.27
CA LEU A 65 6.08 -8.81 -4.59
C LEU A 65 6.72 -7.65 -5.36
N ASP A 66 6.00 -7.04 -6.30
CA ASP A 66 6.47 -5.84 -7.02
C ASP A 66 6.73 -4.68 -6.06
N LEU A 67 5.82 -4.44 -5.10
CA LEU A 67 6.04 -3.48 -4.01
C LEU A 67 7.33 -3.80 -3.23
N ALA A 68 7.55 -5.07 -2.86
CA ALA A 68 8.74 -5.48 -2.12
C ALA A 68 10.05 -5.20 -2.88
N VAL A 69 10.05 -5.38 -4.21
CA VAL A 69 11.19 -5.04 -5.07
C VAL A 69 11.50 -3.54 -5.00
N TYR A 70 10.49 -2.67 -5.13
CA TYR A 70 10.70 -1.22 -5.03
C TYR A 70 11.17 -0.77 -3.65
N LEU A 71 10.63 -1.38 -2.58
CA LEU A 71 11.11 -1.13 -1.22
C LEU A 71 12.58 -1.53 -1.05
N ARG A 72 12.98 -2.70 -1.59
CA ARG A 72 14.38 -3.16 -1.54
C ARG A 72 15.30 -2.19 -2.27
N GLN A 73 14.90 -1.70 -3.44
CA GLN A 73 15.66 -0.68 -4.18
C GLN A 73 15.81 0.60 -3.35
N ALA A 74 14.71 1.15 -2.81
CA ALA A 74 14.75 2.38 -2.03
C ALA A 74 15.66 2.27 -0.79
N ILE A 75 15.64 1.12 -0.09
CA ILE A 75 16.55 0.85 1.03
C ILE A 75 18.01 0.80 0.54
N TYR A 76 18.28 0.13 -0.58
CA TYR A 76 19.63 0.02 -1.13
C TYR A 76 20.19 1.40 -1.51
N GLU A 77 19.40 2.22 -2.20
CA GLU A 77 19.78 3.59 -2.58
C GLU A 77 19.97 4.52 -1.39
N ARG A 78 19.18 4.34 -0.31
CA ARG A 78 19.32 5.08 0.95
C ARG A 78 20.63 4.72 1.66
N ASP A 79 20.97 3.43 1.73
CA ASP A 79 22.09 2.92 2.53
C ASP A 79 23.45 3.03 1.82
N LEU A 80 23.47 3.23 0.49
CA LEU A 80 24.70 3.52 -0.28
C LEU A 80 25.15 4.99 -0.23
N LYS A 81 24.34 5.87 0.35
CA LYS A 81 24.69 7.28 0.61
C LYS A 81 25.19 7.44 2.03
#